data_AF-A0A953N9I2-F1
#
_entry.id   AF-A0A953N9I2-F1
#
_cell.length_a   1.000
_cell.length_b   1.000
_cell.length_c   1.000
_cell.angle_alpha   90.00
_cell.angle_beta   90.00
_cell.angle_gamma   90.00
#
_symmetry.space_group_name_H-M   'P 1'
#
loop_
_entity.id
_entity.type
_entity.pdbx_description
1 polymer ?
#
loop_
_entity_poly.entity_id
_entity_poly.type
_entity_poly.pdbx_seq_one_letter_code
_entity_poly.pdbx_strand_id
1 'polypeptide(L)' 'MIGFYKQVTELLSAAGYCYYRPGKGSHEIWAKGNLRITVPTHCSSRHTANAVLKQAMLSIRIR' A
#
# COMPACT_ATOMS: atom_id res chain seq x y z
N MET A 1 18.14 3.62 -4.23
CA MET A 1 17.16 2.59 -4.59
C MET A 1 15.77 3.16 -4.32
N ILE A 2 14.99 3.48 -5.36
CA ILE A 2 13.66 4.06 -5.21
C ILE A 2 12.72 2.89 -4.85
N GLY A 3 12.22 2.84 -3.61
CA GLY A 3 11.34 1.76 -3.16
C GLY A 3 9.98 1.76 -3.89
N PHE A 4 9.24 0.65 -3.79
CA PHE A 4 7.91 0.48 -4.39
C PHE A 4 6.80 1.21 -3.62
N TYR A 5 7.10 1.76 -2.45
CA TYR A 5 6.13 2.45 -1.61
C TYR A 5 5.36 3.54 -2.37
N LYS A 6 6.07 4.43 -3.07
CA LYS A 6 5.44 5.51 -3.85
C LYS A 6 4.43 4.98 -4.87
N GLN A 7 4.83 3.96 -5.63
CA GLN A 7 3.98 3.34 -6.65
C GLN A 7 2.75 2.65 -6.03
N VAL A 8 2.91 1.98 -4.88
CA VAL A 8 1.80 1.38 -4.14
C VAL A 8 0.84 2.46 -3.66
N THR A 9 1.33 3.53 -3.03
CA THR A 9 0.49 4.61 -2.52
C THR A 9 -0.26 5.36 -3.62
N GLU A 10 0.35 5.55 -4.80
CA GLU A 10 -0.31 6.14 -5.96
C GLU A 10 -1.46 5.26 -6.46
N LEU A 11 -1.23 3.95 -6.60
CA LEU A 11 -2.27 2.99 -7.00
C LEU A 11 -3.41 2.89 -5.98
N LEU A 12 -3.07 2.91 -4.68
CA LEU A 12 -4.05 2.93 -3.59
C LEU A 12 -4.88 4.21 -3.62
N SER A 13 -4.24 5.37 -3.78
CA SER A 13 -4.92 6.66 -3.89
C SER A 13 -5.84 6.72 -5.10
N ALA A 14 -5.38 6.25 -6.27
CA ALA A 14 -6.21 6.13 -7.47
C ALA A 14 -7.41 5.20 -7.28
N ALA A 15 -7.28 4.17 -6.44
CA ALA A 15 -8.36 3.28 -6.06
C ALA A 15 -9.29 3.86 -4.97
N GLY A 16 -9.02 5.05 -4.44
CA GLY A 16 -9.81 5.72 -3.41
C GLY A 16 -9.45 5.33 -1.97
N TYR A 17 -8.28 4.73 -1.75
CA TYR A 17 -7.72 4.59 -0.40
C TYR A 17 -7.01 5.88 -0.01
N CYS A 18 -7.20 6.29 1.24
CA CYS A 18 -6.53 7.45 1.83
C CYS A 18 -5.65 7.02 3.00
N TYR A 19 -4.58 7.76 3.23
CA TYR A 19 -3.81 7.62 4.45
C TYR A 19 -4.71 7.86 5.66
N TYR A 20 -4.71 6.92 6.61
CA TYR A 20 -5.55 6.98 7.80
C TYR A 20 -4.73 7.35 9.04
N ARG A 21 -3.66 6.58 9.32
CA ARG A 21 -2.79 6.80 10.48
C ARG A 21 -1.46 6.05 10.33
N PRO A 22 -0.43 6.40 11.11
CA PRO A 22 0.77 5.58 11.18
C PRO A 22 0.48 4.26 11.93
N GLY A 23 1.07 3.17 11.44
CA GLY A 23 1.11 1.87 12.10
C GLY A 23 2.31 1.73 13.04
N LYS A 24 2.61 0.50 13.47
CA LYS A 24 3.78 0.23 14.32
C LYS A 24 5.05 0.22 13.46
N GLY A 25 6.03 1.05 13.85
CA GLY A 25 7.32 1.14 13.16
C GLY A 25 7.17 1.73 11.76
N SER A 26 7.75 1.07 10.76
CA SER A 26 7.75 1.51 9.36
C SER A 26 6.51 1.08 8.57
N HIS A 27 5.34 1.16 9.20
CA HIS A 27 4.07 0.79 8.57
C HIS A 27 3.10 1.95 8.66
N GLU A 28 2.25 2.07 7.65
CA GLU A 28 1.15 3.01 7.58
C GLU A 28 -0.15 2.25 7.40
N ILE A 29 -1.23 2.84 7.87
CA ILE A 29 -2.57 2.29 7.66
C ILE A 29 -3.28 3.19 6.67
N TRP A 30 -3.75 2.59 5.59
CA TRP A 30 -4.57 3.23 4.56
C TRP A 30 -5.99 2.69 4.64
N ALA A 31 -6.98 3.55 4.45
CA ALA A 31 -8.39 3.20 4.59
C ALA A 31 -9.22 3.66 3.41
N LYS A 32 -10.25 2.86 3.08
CA LYS A 32 -11.30 3.19 2.11
C LYS A 32 -12.64 2.80 2.74
N GLY A 33 -13.36 3.78 3.28
CA GLY A 33 -14.56 3.53 4.08
C GLY A 33 -14.25 2.62 5.27
N ASN A 34 -14.88 1.43 5.30
CA ASN A 34 -14.68 0.45 6.36
C ASN A 34 -13.48 -0.49 6.13
N LEU A 35 -12.84 -0.44 4.96
CA LEU A 35 -11.66 -1.25 4.65
C LEU A 35 -10.40 -0.55 5.15
N ARG A 36 -9.51 -1.31 5.79
CA ARG A 36 -8.20 -0.84 6.27
C ARG A 36 -7.13 -1.82 5.84
N ILE A 37 -6.02 -1.28 5.34
CA ILE A 37 -4.86 -2.06 4.89
C ILE A 37 -3.59 -1.47 5.49
N THR A 38 -2.58 -2.32 5.67
CA THR A 38 -1.29 -1.90 6.18
C THR A 38 -0.28 -1.84 5.04
N VAL A 39 0.35 -0.69 4.86
CA VAL A 39 1.34 -0.43 3.82
C VAL A 39 2.71 -0.22 4.48
N PRO A 40 3.72 -1.06 4.19
CA PRO A 40 5.07 -0.84 4.69
C PRO A 40 5.74 0.30 3.92
N THR A 41 6.32 1.26 4.65
CA THR A 41 7.05 2.40 4.05
C THR A 41 8.37 1.96 3.44
N HIS A 42 9.01 0.94 4.02
CA HIS A 42 10.17 0.27 3.46
C HIS A 42 9.77 -0.92 2.56
N CYS A 43 9.08 -0.61 1.46
CA CYS A 43 8.74 -1.61 0.46
C CYS A 43 9.85 -1.74 -0.60
N SER A 44 10.91 -2.48 -0.28
CA SER A 44 12.03 -2.71 -1.22
C SER A 44 11.79 -3.87 -2.19
N SER A 45 10.72 -4.65 -2.00
CA SER A 45 10.40 -5.84 -2.79
C SER A 45 9.05 -5.72 -3.49
N ARG A 46 9.03 -6.02 -4.79
CA ARG A 46 7.83 -6.17 -5.62
C ARG A 46 6.85 -7.21 -5.07
N HIS A 47 7.34 -8.23 -4.35
CA HIS A 47 6.47 -9.23 -3.73
C HIS A 47 5.64 -8.62 -2.61
N THR A 48 6.26 -7.81 -1.75
CA THR A 48 5.58 -7.07 -0.69
C THR A 48 4.60 -6.06 -1.26
N ALA A 49 4.99 -5.33 -2.31
CA ALA A 49 4.12 -4.37 -2.98
C ALA A 49 2.86 -5.04 -3.56
N ASN A 50 3.04 -6.15 -4.27
CA ASN A 50 1.94 -6.93 -4.84
C ASN A 50 1.04 -7.57 -3.77
N ALA A 51 1.61 -7.95 -2.61
CA ALA A 51 0.83 -8.45 -1.49
C ALA A 51 -0.10 -7.37 -0.92
N VAL A 52 0.39 -6.12 -0.77
CA VAL A 52 -0.40 -4.97 -0.32
C VAL A 52 -1.52 -4.66 -1.31
N LEU A 53 -1.22 -4.61 -2.61
CA LEU A 53 -2.24 -4.38 -3.65
C LEU A 53 -3.32 -5.48 -3.62
N LYS A 54 -2.92 -6.74 -3.43
CA LYS A 54 -3.87 -7.86 -3.29
C LYS A 54 -4.73 -7.71 -2.02
N GLN A 55 -4.16 -7.27 -0.90
CA GLN A 55 -4.91 -6.98 0.33
C GLN A 55 -5.90 -5.81 0.14
N ALA A 56 -5.57 -4.86 -0.72
CA ALA A 56 -6.44 -3.78 -1.15
C ALA A 56 -7.49 -4.20 -2.20
N MET A 57 -7.59 -5.51 -2.49
CA MET A 57 -8.46 -6.07 -3.53
C MET A 57 -8.20 -5.47 -4.94
N LEU A 58 -6.97 -5.03 -5.20
CA LEU A 58 -6.55 -4.56 -6.51
C LEU A 58 -5.93 -5.72 -7.30
N SER A 59 -6.47 -6.01 -8.48
CA SER A 59 -5.89 -6.99 -9.42
C SER A 59 -4.67 -6.47 -10.18
N ILE A 60 -4.18 -5.27 -9.83
CA ILE A 60 -3.01 -4.64 -10.44
C ILE A 60 -1.74 -5.26 -9.86
N ARG A 61 -0.74 -5.49 -10.72
CA ARG A 61 0.56 -6.04 -10.34
C ARG A 61 1.69 -5.16 -10.85
N ILE A 62 2.64 -4.86 -9.97
CA ILE A 62 3.90 -4.21 -10.31
C ILE A 62 4.85 -5.29 -10.85
N ARG A 63 5.38 -5.07 -12.07
CA ARG A 63 6.29 -5.98 -12.78
C ARG A 63 7.74 -5.66 -12.44
#